data_AF-A0A368BAL0-F1
#
_entry.id   AF-A0A368BAL0-F1
#
_cell.length_a   1.000
_cell.length_b   1.000
_cell.length_c   1.000
_cell.angle_alpha   90.00
_cell.angle_beta   90.00
_cell.angle_gamma   90.00
#
_symmetry.space_group_name_H-M   'P 1'
#
loop_
_entity.id
_entity.type
_entity.pdbx_description
1 polymer ?
#
loop_
_entity_poly.entity_id
_entity_poly.type
_entity_poly.pdbx_seq_one_letter_code
_entity_poly.pdbx_strand_id
1 'polypeptide(L)'
;MILETGPASRPRSQAGFTLLEIIIVFALITLASGVIITNFTAFLNFDDKINPEDSLRSAIRSARFQAASNRSVATLIYDAETGTLVVVGGESFQLNSNFGREGRGEIRFYLVPPAEGLGRFPDAKSSLMETKKLSFASDRSSSPFVVEIDTGEGAPKRFIFDPFSSLVRSAE
;
A
#
# COMPACT_ATOMS: atom_id res chain seq x y z
N MET A 1 92.15 15.89 -6.56
CA MET A 1 90.94 16.71 -6.81
C MET A 1 89.83 15.73 -7.20
N ILE A 2 88.89 15.48 -6.29
CA ILE A 2 87.82 14.48 -6.46
C ILE A 2 86.54 15.28 -6.73
N LEU A 3 85.86 15.02 -7.86
CA LEU A 3 84.53 15.57 -8.14
C LEU A 3 83.48 14.55 -7.69
N GLU A 4 82.79 14.88 -6.60
CA GLU A 4 81.54 14.27 -6.17
C GLU A 4 80.39 14.84 -7.02
N THR A 5 79.57 13.98 -7.63
CA THR A 5 78.34 14.41 -8.32
C THR A 5 77.15 13.86 -7.53
N GLY A 6 76.32 14.74 -6.97
CA GLY A 6 75.15 14.37 -6.16
C GLY A 6 74.04 13.67 -6.98
N PRO A 7 73.06 13.02 -6.30
CA PRO A 7 72.07 12.19 -6.98
C PRO A 7 71.00 13.04 -7.68
N ALA A 8 70.76 12.75 -8.95
CA ALA A 8 69.71 13.39 -9.75
C ALA A 8 68.31 12.99 -9.25
N SER A 9 67.49 13.97 -8.88
CA SER A 9 66.09 13.77 -8.51
C SER A 9 65.26 13.45 -9.76
N ARG A 10 64.57 12.30 -9.79
CA ARG A 10 63.69 11.91 -10.92
C ARG A 10 62.38 12.70 -10.88
N PRO A 11 61.90 13.23 -12.03
CA PRO A 11 60.58 13.83 -12.10
C PRO A 11 59.50 12.73 -11.96
N ARG A 12 58.54 12.98 -11.07
CA ARG A 12 57.39 12.09 -10.84
C ARG A 12 56.38 12.34 -11.96
N SER A 13 56.16 11.37 -12.84
CA SER A 13 55.17 11.52 -13.92
C SER A 13 53.76 11.55 -13.32
N GLN A 14 53.11 12.70 -13.36
CA GLN A 14 51.66 12.78 -13.23
C GLN A 14 51.05 12.18 -14.50
N ALA A 15 50.58 10.93 -14.39
CA ALA A 15 49.83 10.29 -15.45
C ALA A 15 48.38 10.82 -15.41
N GLY A 16 47.91 11.36 -16.54
CA GLY A 16 46.50 11.69 -16.74
C GLY A 16 45.70 10.46 -17.16
N PHE A 17 44.37 10.60 -17.18
CA PHE A 17 43.45 9.57 -17.65
C PHE A 17 43.67 9.27 -19.13
N THR A 18 43.66 8.00 -19.50
CA THR A 18 43.85 7.59 -20.90
C THR A 18 42.56 7.79 -21.70
N LEU A 19 42.66 7.96 -23.03
CA LEU A 19 41.48 8.07 -23.90
C LEU A 19 40.55 6.86 -23.77
N LEU A 20 41.13 5.67 -23.66
CA LEU A 20 40.41 4.42 -23.48
C LEU A 20 39.63 4.40 -22.15
N GLU A 21 40.24 4.92 -21.08
CA GLU A 21 39.61 5.02 -19.77
C GLU A 21 38.41 5.97 -19.78
N ILE A 22 38.49 7.11 -20.46
CA ILE A 22 37.37 8.04 -20.61
C ILE A 22 36.21 7.37 -21.36
N ILE A 23 36.50 6.64 -22.44
CA ILE A 23 35.47 5.93 -23.22
C ILE A 23 34.80 4.84 -22.38
N ILE A 24 35.56 4.08 -21.60
CA ILE A 24 35.02 3.06 -20.69
C ILE A 24 34.14 3.70 -19.61
N VAL A 25 34.55 4.81 -19.01
CA VAL A 25 33.76 5.50 -17.99
C VAL A 25 32.42 5.98 -18.57
N PHE A 26 32.42 6.57 -19.76
CA PHE A 26 31.18 6.99 -20.41
C PHE A 26 30.26 5.80 -20.74
N ALA A 27 30.83 4.69 -21.22
CA ALA A 27 30.05 3.47 -21.46
C ALA A 27 29.41 2.95 -20.17
N LEU A 28 30.15 2.94 -19.06
CA LEU A 28 29.66 2.50 -17.75
C LEU A 28 28.58 3.43 -17.18
N ILE A 29 28.76 4.75 -17.26
CA ILE A 29 27.75 5.73 -16.81
C ILE A 29 26.46 5.58 -17.61
N THR A 30 26.56 5.42 -18.93
CA THR A 30 25.39 5.26 -19.81
C THR A 30 24.63 3.98 -19.48
N LEU A 31 25.35 2.87 -19.30
CA LEU A 31 24.77 1.58 -18.90
C LEU A 31 24.08 1.69 -17.54
N ALA A 32 24.78 2.24 -16.53
CA ALA A 32 24.25 2.41 -15.18
C ALA A 32 23.01 3.31 -15.16
N SER A 33 23.04 4.43 -15.91
CA SER A 33 21.92 5.37 -16.01
C SER A 33 20.71 4.73 -16.67
N GLY A 34 20.90 3.94 -17.73
CA GLY A 34 19.81 3.22 -18.41
C GLY A 34 19.11 2.21 -17.50
N VAL A 35 19.87 1.45 -16.69
CA VAL A 35 19.30 0.51 -15.71
C VAL A 35 18.50 1.25 -14.64
N ILE A 36 18.99 2.41 -14.16
CA ILE A 36 18.29 3.21 -13.14
C ILE A 36 16.95 3.75 -13.69
N ILE A 37 16.94 4.34 -14.89
CA ILE A 37 15.73 4.95 -15.46
C ILE A 37 14.64 3.91 -15.75
N THR A 38 15.02 2.76 -16.32
CA THR A 38 14.07 1.68 -16.64
C THR A 38 13.47 1.03 -15.40
N ASN A 39 14.21 0.97 -14.29
CA ASN A 39 13.68 0.47 -13.03
C ASN A 39 12.73 1.50 -12.37
N PHE A 40 13.05 2.79 -12.49
CA PHE A 40 12.24 3.88 -11.94
C PHE A 40 10.85 3.97 -12.58
N THR A 41 10.74 3.78 -13.89
CA THR A 41 9.44 3.73 -14.57
C THR A 41 8.62 2.49 -14.20
N ALA A 42 9.27 1.35 -13.95
CA ALA A 42 8.60 0.15 -13.45
C ALA A 42 8.03 0.34 -12.03
N PHE A 43 8.72 1.10 -11.17
CA PHE A 43 8.24 1.48 -9.84
C PHE A 43 7.03 2.43 -9.91
N LEU A 44 7.02 3.39 -10.84
CA LEU A 44 5.89 4.31 -11.04
C LEU A 44 4.63 3.61 -11.58
N ASN A 45 4.78 2.51 -12.33
CA ASN A 45 3.67 1.75 -12.90
C ASN A 45 3.12 0.65 -11.95
N PHE A 46 3.56 0.59 -10.70
CA PHE A 46 3.07 -0.42 -9.74
C PHE A 46 1.71 -0.05 -9.12
N ASP A 47 1.37 1.24 -9.05
CA ASP A 47 0.14 1.71 -8.40
C ASP A 47 -1.13 1.25 -9.13
N ASP A 48 -1.15 1.25 -10.47
CA ASP A 48 -2.31 0.80 -11.26
C ASP A 48 -2.62 -0.71 -11.13
N LYS A 49 -1.72 -1.49 -10.52
CA LYS A 49 -1.92 -2.93 -10.32
C LYS A 49 -2.53 -3.30 -8.98
N ILE A 50 -2.58 -2.37 -8.02
CA ILE A 50 -3.15 -2.65 -6.71
C ILE A 50 -4.67 -2.64 -6.84
N ASN A 51 -5.28 -3.82 -6.77
CA ASN A 51 -6.74 -3.91 -6.75
C ASN A 51 -7.25 -3.49 -5.35
N PRO A 52 -8.04 -2.41 -5.23
CA PRO A 52 -8.51 -1.92 -3.94
C PRO A 52 -9.38 -2.95 -3.19
N GLU A 53 -10.08 -3.82 -3.93
CA GLU A 53 -10.86 -4.90 -3.32
C GLU A 53 -9.96 -5.93 -2.61
N ASP A 54 -8.83 -6.29 -3.23
CA ASP A 54 -7.88 -7.25 -2.65
C ASP A 54 -7.16 -6.66 -1.44
N SER A 55 -6.80 -5.37 -1.50
CA SER A 55 -6.29 -4.63 -0.34
C SER A 55 -7.30 -4.60 0.81
N LEU A 56 -8.58 -4.33 0.52
CA LEU A 56 -9.65 -4.36 1.52
C LEU A 56 -9.80 -5.74 2.18
N ARG A 57 -9.88 -6.81 1.37
CA ARG A 57 -10.00 -8.18 1.87
C ARG A 57 -8.80 -8.57 2.74
N SER A 58 -7.60 -8.14 2.34
CA SER A 58 -6.36 -8.38 3.10
C SER A 58 -6.36 -7.63 4.42
N ALA A 59 -6.78 -6.35 4.43
CA ALA A 59 -6.89 -5.55 5.64
C ALA A 59 -7.90 -6.14 6.65
N ILE A 60 -9.07 -6.57 6.17
CA ILE A 60 -10.09 -7.23 7.02
C ILE A 60 -9.53 -8.54 7.62
N ARG A 61 -8.84 -9.35 6.81
CA ARG A 61 -8.23 -10.60 7.28
C ARG A 61 -7.16 -10.34 8.34
N SER A 62 -6.29 -9.35 8.11
CA SER A 62 -5.25 -8.96 9.06
C SER A 62 -5.84 -8.43 10.36
N ALA A 63 -6.87 -7.56 10.30
CA ALA A 63 -7.57 -7.07 11.48
C ALA A 63 -8.18 -8.20 12.33
N ARG A 64 -8.87 -9.17 11.69
CA ARG A 64 -9.40 -10.34 12.40
C ARG A 64 -8.29 -11.20 13.00
N PHE A 65 -7.18 -11.41 12.28
CA PHE A 65 -6.04 -12.17 12.78
C PHE A 65 -5.41 -11.48 14.01
N GLN A 66 -5.19 -10.16 13.93
CA GLN A 66 -4.63 -9.37 15.02
C GLN A 66 -5.53 -9.39 16.26
N ALA A 67 -6.86 -9.26 16.08
CA ALA A 67 -7.80 -9.34 17.20
C ALA A 67 -7.68 -10.68 17.96
N ALA A 68 -7.58 -11.78 17.22
CA ALA A 68 -7.41 -13.11 17.80
C ALA A 68 -6.05 -13.31 18.46
N SER A 69 -4.98 -12.89 17.79
CA SER A 69 -3.61 -13.07 18.27
C SER A 69 -3.37 -12.28 19.56
N ASN A 70 -3.85 -11.04 19.62
CA ASN A 70 -3.69 -10.16 20.76
C ASN A 70 -4.74 -10.37 21.86
N ARG A 71 -5.76 -11.20 21.61
CA ARG A 71 -6.92 -11.42 22.51
C ARG A 71 -7.60 -10.11 22.91
N SER A 72 -7.65 -9.15 21.99
CA SER A 72 -8.21 -7.82 22.20
C SER A 72 -8.98 -7.38 20.96
N VAL A 73 -9.77 -6.30 21.07
CA VAL A 73 -10.43 -5.73 19.90
C VAL A 73 -9.39 -5.12 18.96
N ALA A 74 -9.45 -5.47 17.67
CA ALA A 74 -8.71 -4.78 16.61
C ALA A 74 -9.65 -3.81 15.88
N THR A 75 -9.09 -2.69 15.43
CA THR A 75 -9.84 -1.64 14.73
C THR A 75 -9.24 -1.39 13.35
N LEU A 76 -10.06 -1.39 12.32
CA LEU A 76 -9.70 -1.02 10.95
C LEU A 76 -10.28 0.36 10.62
N ILE A 77 -9.45 1.25 10.08
CA ILE A 77 -9.83 2.58 9.60
C ILE A 77 -9.37 2.78 8.16
N TYR A 78 -10.03 3.69 7.45
CA TYR A 78 -9.54 4.23 6.20
C TYR A 78 -8.96 5.62 6.45
N ASP A 79 -7.70 5.82 6.07
CA ASP A 79 -7.03 7.12 6.05
C ASP A 79 -7.13 7.72 4.64
N ALA A 80 -7.96 8.75 4.51
CA ALA A 80 -8.22 9.42 3.23
C ALA A 80 -7.06 10.31 2.79
N GLU A 81 -6.20 10.78 3.70
CA GLU A 81 -5.05 11.60 3.33
C GLU A 81 -3.98 10.76 2.65
N THR A 82 -3.74 9.55 3.18
CA THR A 82 -2.70 8.65 2.67
C THR A 82 -3.24 7.57 1.73
N GLY A 83 -4.56 7.47 1.54
CA GLY A 83 -5.17 6.45 0.67
C GLY A 83 -4.92 5.03 1.18
N THR A 84 -4.95 4.84 2.51
CA THR A 84 -4.49 3.60 3.14
C THR A 84 -5.55 3.03 4.09
N LEU A 85 -5.71 1.71 4.10
CA LEU A 85 -6.47 0.99 5.13
C LEU A 85 -5.53 0.60 6.27
N VAL A 86 -5.83 1.03 7.49
CA VAL A 86 -4.92 0.89 8.64
C VAL A 86 -5.58 0.06 9.74
N VAL A 87 -4.92 -1.03 10.14
CA VAL A 87 -5.26 -1.72 11.38
C VAL A 87 -4.55 -1.01 12.53
N VAL A 88 -5.30 -0.47 13.48
CA VAL A 88 -4.75 0.33 14.58
C VAL A 88 -3.73 -0.48 15.38
N GLY A 89 -2.49 0.01 15.46
CA GLY A 89 -1.38 -0.68 16.12
C GLY A 89 -0.87 -1.93 15.39
N GLY A 90 -1.22 -2.07 14.11
CA GLY A 90 -0.86 -3.21 13.27
C GLY A 90 -0.41 -2.80 11.87
N GLU A 91 -0.78 -3.60 10.89
CA GLU A 91 -0.39 -3.42 9.48
C GLU A 91 -1.22 -2.34 8.77
N SER A 92 -0.62 -1.76 7.73
CA SER A 92 -1.24 -0.80 6.82
C SER A 92 -1.26 -1.36 5.39
N PHE A 93 -2.36 -1.14 4.68
CA PHE A 93 -2.63 -1.67 3.35
C PHE A 93 -2.88 -0.51 2.39
N GLN A 94 -1.92 -0.26 1.52
CA GLN A 94 -2.00 0.82 0.54
C GLN A 94 -3.01 0.47 -0.56
N LEU A 95 -3.77 1.47 -1.01
CA LEU A 95 -4.63 1.38 -2.18
C LEU A 95 -3.88 1.91 -3.42
N ASN A 96 -4.51 1.81 -4.58
CA ASN A 96 -3.94 2.40 -5.80
C ASN A 96 -4.04 3.94 -5.81
N SER A 97 -3.44 4.54 -6.84
CA SER A 97 -3.36 5.99 -7.10
C SER A 97 -4.70 6.72 -7.13
N ASN A 98 -5.83 6.01 -7.26
CA ASN A 98 -7.15 6.63 -7.21
C ASN A 98 -7.52 7.12 -5.81
N PHE A 99 -6.85 6.65 -4.75
CA PHE A 99 -7.15 7.01 -3.36
C PHE A 99 -6.05 7.88 -2.76
N GLY A 100 -6.37 8.60 -1.69
CA GLY A 100 -5.44 9.51 -1.01
C GLY A 100 -5.69 10.96 -1.38
N ARG A 101 -4.86 11.87 -0.88
CA ARG A 101 -5.04 13.32 -1.00
C ARG A 101 -5.23 13.85 -2.43
N GLU A 102 -4.55 13.27 -3.41
CA GLU A 102 -4.67 13.66 -4.82
C GLU A 102 -5.68 12.80 -5.60
N GLY A 103 -6.09 11.67 -5.00
CA GLY A 103 -7.08 10.76 -5.56
C GLY A 103 -8.50 11.26 -5.37
N ARG A 104 -9.44 10.71 -6.16
CA ARG A 104 -10.88 10.98 -6.04
C ARG A 104 -11.66 9.82 -5.42
N GLY A 105 -10.98 8.70 -5.17
CA GLY A 105 -11.56 7.50 -4.60
C GLY A 105 -11.76 7.62 -3.10
N GLU A 106 -12.79 6.96 -2.60
CA GLU A 106 -13.19 6.97 -1.20
C GLU A 106 -13.63 5.56 -0.76
N ILE A 107 -13.34 5.21 0.49
CA ILE A 107 -13.87 4.02 1.15
C ILE A 107 -14.79 4.44 2.29
N ARG A 108 -16.02 3.94 2.26
CA ARG A 108 -17.02 4.19 3.30
C ARG A 108 -17.45 2.88 3.96
N PHE A 109 -17.59 2.89 5.28
CA PHE A 109 -18.03 1.73 6.06
C PHE A 109 -19.45 1.95 6.58
N TYR A 110 -20.29 0.92 6.47
CA TYR A 110 -21.66 0.95 6.99
C TYR A 110 -21.89 -0.30 7.85
N LEU A 111 -22.47 -0.13 9.03
CA LEU A 111 -22.90 -1.24 9.86
C LEU A 111 -24.27 -1.75 9.39
N VAL A 112 -24.52 -3.04 9.44
CA VAL A 112 -25.85 -3.61 9.19
C VAL A 112 -26.57 -3.73 10.53
N PRO A 113 -27.62 -2.93 10.79
CA PRO A 113 -28.32 -2.98 12.06
C PRO A 113 -29.10 -4.30 12.23
N PRO A 114 -29.32 -4.76 13.47
CA PRO A 114 -30.20 -5.88 13.74
C PRO A 114 -31.65 -5.53 13.40
N ALA A 115 -32.52 -6.54 13.32
CA ALA A 115 -33.96 -6.29 13.28
C ALA A 115 -34.43 -5.62 14.58
N GLU A 116 -35.36 -4.67 14.46
CA GLU A 116 -36.01 -4.05 15.62
C GLU A 116 -37.17 -4.93 16.10
N GLY A 117 -37.06 -5.47 17.33
CA GLY A 117 -38.08 -6.35 17.92
C GLY A 117 -38.34 -7.61 17.09
N LEU A 118 -39.59 -7.80 16.66
CA LEU A 118 -40.02 -8.88 15.76
C LEU A 118 -40.06 -8.45 14.28
N GLY A 119 -39.47 -7.29 13.95
CA GLY A 119 -39.44 -6.75 12.61
C GLY A 119 -38.60 -7.60 11.63
N ARG A 120 -38.74 -7.30 10.34
CA ARG A 120 -37.89 -7.92 9.30
C ARG A 120 -36.46 -7.37 9.42
N PHE A 121 -35.47 -8.23 9.16
CA PHE A 121 -34.08 -7.81 9.06
C PHE A 121 -33.91 -6.77 7.95
N PRO A 122 -33.21 -5.65 8.23
CA PRO A 122 -32.82 -4.69 7.20
C PRO A 122 -32.04 -5.37 6.08
N ASP A 123 -32.27 -4.94 4.84
CA ASP A 123 -31.45 -5.40 3.71
C ASP A 123 -30.04 -4.81 3.86
N ALA A 124 -29.04 -5.69 3.92
CA ALA A 124 -27.64 -5.28 4.04
C ALA A 124 -27.22 -4.39 2.86
N LYS A 125 -27.74 -4.65 1.64
CA LYS A 125 -27.41 -3.85 0.44
C LYS A 125 -27.75 -2.38 0.63
N SER A 126 -28.84 -2.08 1.33
CA SER A 126 -29.36 -0.73 1.55
C SER A 126 -28.98 -0.11 2.89
N SER A 127 -28.04 -0.71 3.65
CA SER A 127 -27.64 -0.12 4.92
C SER A 127 -27.04 1.28 4.76
N LEU A 128 -27.53 2.23 5.56
CA LEU A 128 -27.10 3.64 5.60
C LEU A 128 -26.36 4.02 6.90
N MET A 129 -26.16 3.07 7.81
CA MET A 129 -25.57 3.36 9.12
C MET A 129 -24.05 3.48 9.03
N GLU A 130 -23.56 4.63 8.57
CA GLU A 130 -22.13 4.89 8.35
C GLU A 130 -21.33 4.87 9.67
N THR A 131 -20.10 4.36 9.59
CA THR A 131 -19.11 4.40 10.68
C THR A 131 -17.74 4.77 10.12
N LYS A 132 -16.91 5.43 10.93
CA LYS A 132 -15.52 5.75 10.57
C LYS A 132 -14.54 4.60 10.80
N LYS A 133 -14.98 3.54 11.48
CA LYS A 133 -14.13 2.40 11.83
C LYS A 133 -14.92 1.11 11.89
N LEU A 134 -14.23 0.01 11.60
CA LEU A 134 -14.70 -1.35 11.80
C LEU A 134 -13.97 -1.97 12.98
N SER A 135 -14.69 -2.73 13.81
CA SER A 135 -14.14 -3.38 15.00
C SER A 135 -14.30 -4.89 14.92
N PHE A 136 -13.23 -5.59 15.28
CA PHE A 136 -13.15 -7.05 15.25
C PHE A 136 -12.81 -7.55 16.64
N ALA A 137 -13.63 -8.47 17.16
CA ALA A 137 -13.46 -9.07 18.48
C ALA A 137 -12.41 -10.19 18.47
N SER A 138 -11.95 -10.58 19.67
CA SER A 138 -10.89 -11.59 19.85
C SER A 138 -11.28 -13.00 19.38
N ASP A 139 -12.57 -13.28 19.26
CA ASP A 139 -13.11 -14.52 18.68
C ASP A 139 -13.16 -14.47 17.14
N ARG A 140 -12.58 -13.43 16.54
CA ARG A 140 -12.60 -13.09 15.11
C ARG A 140 -13.96 -12.63 14.58
N SER A 141 -14.96 -12.39 15.43
CA SER A 141 -16.25 -11.86 15.00
C SER A 141 -16.22 -10.33 14.81
N SER A 142 -17.25 -9.79 14.18
CA SER A 142 -17.52 -8.35 14.05
C SER A 142 -19.03 -8.12 14.05
N SER A 143 -19.49 -6.88 14.19
CA SER A 143 -20.83 -6.55 13.70
C SER A 143 -20.90 -6.82 12.18
N PRO A 144 -22.03 -7.25 11.60
CA PRO A 144 -22.14 -7.32 10.14
C PRO A 144 -22.02 -5.92 9.53
N PHE A 145 -21.33 -5.82 8.39
CA PHE A 145 -21.01 -4.53 7.79
C PHE A 145 -20.96 -4.59 6.26
N VAL A 146 -21.04 -3.42 5.65
CA VAL A 146 -20.87 -3.18 4.22
C VAL A 146 -19.72 -2.20 4.05
N VAL A 147 -18.89 -2.46 3.05
CA VAL A 147 -17.86 -1.53 2.60
C VAL A 147 -18.22 -1.06 1.20
N GLU A 148 -18.29 0.24 1.03
CA GLU A 148 -18.44 0.86 -0.28
C GLU A 148 -17.08 1.36 -0.75
N ILE A 149 -16.69 0.95 -1.94
CA ILE A 149 -15.49 1.42 -2.63
C ILE A 149 -15.97 2.27 -3.81
N ASP A 150 -15.69 3.57 -3.72
CA ASP A 150 -15.80 4.50 -4.82
C ASP A 150 -14.39 4.74 -5.37
N THR A 151 -14.12 4.37 -6.62
CA THR A 151 -12.80 4.60 -7.24
C THR A 151 -12.68 6.01 -7.84
N GLY A 152 -13.71 6.85 -7.74
CA GLY A 152 -13.79 8.13 -8.46
C GLY A 152 -14.03 7.96 -9.97
N GLU A 153 -14.18 6.71 -10.42
CA GLU A 153 -14.44 6.31 -11.80
C GLU A 153 -15.56 5.27 -11.83
N GLY A 154 -16.66 5.59 -12.51
CA GLY A 154 -17.83 4.71 -12.59
C GLY A 154 -18.70 4.76 -11.34
N ALA A 155 -19.48 3.70 -11.14
CA ALA A 155 -20.39 3.58 -10.00
C ALA A 155 -19.69 2.95 -8.80
N PRO A 156 -19.93 3.44 -7.57
CA PRO A 156 -19.42 2.82 -6.35
C PRO A 156 -19.86 1.35 -6.23
N LYS A 157 -18.96 0.51 -5.74
CA LYS A 157 -19.23 -0.92 -5.50
C LYS A 157 -19.40 -1.18 -4.02
N ARG A 158 -20.43 -1.92 -3.65
CA ARG A 158 -20.73 -2.30 -2.25
C ARG A 158 -20.43 -3.77 -2.02
N PHE A 159 -19.65 -4.05 -0.98
CA PHE A 159 -19.25 -5.39 -0.55
C PHE A 159 -19.85 -5.70 0.82
N ILE A 160 -20.63 -6.77 0.91
CA ILE A 160 -21.31 -7.17 2.14
C ILE A 160 -20.50 -8.25 2.83
N PHE A 161 -20.13 -8.00 4.08
CA PHE A 161 -19.37 -8.92 4.91
C PHE A 161 -20.22 -9.44 6.06
N ASP A 162 -20.18 -10.75 6.28
CA ASP A 162 -20.82 -11.35 7.44
C ASP A 162 -19.97 -11.18 8.72
N PRO A 163 -20.57 -11.38 9.91
CA PRO A 163 -19.91 -11.20 11.19
C PRO A 163 -18.69 -12.10 11.42
N PHE A 164 -18.67 -13.30 10.84
CA PHE A 164 -17.77 -14.39 11.25
C PHE A 164 -16.71 -14.72 10.21
N SER A 165 -16.97 -14.38 8.94
CA SER A 165 -16.08 -14.69 7.84
C SER A 165 -15.51 -13.43 7.17
N SER A 166 -14.50 -13.65 6.33
CA SER A 166 -13.95 -12.62 5.43
C SER A 166 -14.50 -12.75 4.01
N LEU A 167 -15.53 -13.58 3.83
CA LEU A 167 -16.16 -13.83 2.54
C LEU A 167 -17.16 -12.71 2.24
N VAL A 168 -17.10 -12.21 1.01
CA VAL A 168 -18.13 -11.33 0.48
C VAL A 168 -19.35 -12.18 0.16
N ARG A 169 -20.52 -11.79 0.67
CA ARG A 169 -21.77 -12.42 0.24
C ARG A 169 -22.04 -12.03 -1.21
N SER A 170 -21.89 -12.97 -2.15
CA SER A 170 -22.33 -12.79 -3.53
C SER A 170 -23.83 -12.56 -3.55
N ALA A 171 -24.28 -11.59 -4.34
CA ALA A 171 -25.69 -11.50 -4.70
C ALA A 171 -26.00 -12.65 -5.66
N GLU A 172 -26.83 -13.61 -5.24
CA GLU A 172 -27.78 -14.23 -6.17
C GLU A 172 -28.84 -13.21 -6.57
#